data_AF-A0A8J6FAU7-F1
#
_entry.id   AF-A0A8J6FAU7-F1
#
_cell.length_a   1.000
_cell.length_b   1.000
_cell.length_c   1.000
_cell.angle_alpha   90.00
_cell.angle_beta   90.00
_cell.angle_gamma   90.00
#
_symmetry.space_group_name_H-M   'P 1'
#
loop_
_entity.id
_entity.type
_entity.pdbx_description
1 polymer ?
#
loop_
_entity_poly.entity_id
_entity_poly.type
_entity_poly.pdbx_seq_one_letter_code
_entity_poly.pdbx_strand_id
1 'polypeptide(L)'
;MQAFLSSSQINALLEVQDVDEVERLMEGFLNVQDPETNLKEAALVDYYVSGFCWGKDRNFNLQQLSGLMGLLHLLMENVQDKRMCLEENILELSRALTGIGHSKLKDEGRLTFFNVDQAKDIIDYFKISLFQHYRLYECMFTVPRDQMVIAAEQTVEIVKSVEAPFPIPLEEGIPYDMYAKFLTPPVPKEEMEMDEAEINEKLRVQEEAFTSKIENL
;
A
#
# COMPACT_ATOMS: atom_id res chain seq x y z
N MET A 1 29.56 16.13 -16.29
CA MET A 1 28.53 15.10 -16.30
C MET A 1 29.22 13.93 -15.66
N GLN A 2 29.04 13.86 -14.35
CA GLN A 2 29.49 12.75 -13.55
C GLN A 2 28.68 11.53 -14.01
N ALA A 3 29.30 10.35 -14.02
CA ALA A 3 28.59 9.12 -14.33
C ALA A 3 27.55 8.88 -13.23
N PHE A 4 26.25 8.89 -13.60
CA PHE A 4 25.16 8.62 -12.68
C PHE A 4 25.19 7.16 -12.21
N LEU A 5 25.29 6.24 -13.16
CA LEU A 5 25.55 4.82 -12.92
C LEU A 5 27.00 4.48 -13.23
N SER A 6 27.62 3.68 -12.36
CA SER A 6 28.95 3.12 -12.57
C SER A 6 28.96 2.10 -13.73
N SER A 7 30.13 1.87 -14.32
CA SER A 7 30.27 0.90 -15.42
C SER A 7 29.86 -0.52 -15.00
N SER A 8 30.09 -0.91 -13.74
CA SER A 8 29.63 -2.19 -13.20
C SER A 8 28.12 -2.28 -13.12
N GLN A 9 27.43 -1.21 -12.71
CA GLN A 9 25.96 -1.17 -12.66
C GLN A 9 25.36 -1.29 -14.06
N ILE A 10 25.91 -0.58 -15.05
CA ILE A 10 25.39 -0.65 -16.43
C ILE A 10 25.64 -2.02 -17.04
N ASN A 11 26.79 -2.64 -16.78
CA ASN A 11 27.04 -4.03 -17.20
C ASN A 11 26.04 -5.01 -16.56
N ALA A 12 25.75 -4.86 -15.26
CA ALA A 12 24.74 -5.68 -14.60
C ALA A 12 23.36 -5.55 -15.27
N LEU A 13 22.94 -4.33 -15.64
CA LEU A 13 21.68 -4.11 -16.36
C LEU A 13 21.69 -4.69 -17.78
N LEU A 14 22.86 -4.75 -18.43
CA LEU A 14 23.02 -5.30 -19.78
C LEU A 14 22.99 -6.83 -19.81
N GLU A 15 23.44 -7.49 -18.75
CA GLU A 15 23.38 -8.96 -18.60
C GLU A 15 21.94 -9.46 -18.49
N VAL A 16 21.03 -8.60 -18.03
CA VAL A 16 19.63 -8.91 -17.82
C VAL A 16 18.79 -8.69 -19.08
N GLN A 17 18.06 -9.72 -19.47
CA GLN A 17 17.13 -9.68 -20.60
C GLN A 17 15.73 -9.22 -20.16
N ASP A 18 15.32 -9.61 -18.96
CA ASP A 18 13.97 -9.41 -18.42
C ASP A 18 13.77 -8.00 -17.85
N VAL A 19 12.63 -7.39 -18.16
CA VAL A 19 12.35 -6.00 -17.74
C VAL A 19 12.10 -5.91 -16.24
N ASP A 20 11.43 -6.91 -15.65
CA ASP A 20 11.13 -6.94 -14.21
C ASP A 20 12.42 -7.08 -13.36
N GLU A 21 13.46 -7.69 -13.92
CA GLU A 21 14.77 -7.78 -13.27
C GLU A 21 15.62 -6.52 -13.47
N VAL A 22 15.51 -5.84 -14.62
CA VAL A 22 16.08 -4.50 -14.83
C VAL A 22 15.48 -3.51 -13.83
N GLU A 23 14.16 -3.57 -13.61
CA GLU A 23 13.45 -2.73 -12.65
C GLU A 23 13.98 -2.93 -11.23
N ARG A 24 14.04 -4.17 -10.74
CA ARG A 24 14.58 -4.50 -9.41
C ARG A 24 16.03 -4.05 -9.20
N LEU A 25 16.87 -4.18 -10.22
CA LEU A 25 18.25 -3.67 -10.15
C LEU A 25 18.27 -2.14 -10.09
N MET A 26 17.43 -1.48 -10.90
CA MET A 26 17.33 -0.02 -10.92
C MET A 26 16.84 0.52 -9.58
N GLU A 27 15.84 -0.09 -8.96
CA GLU A 27 15.37 0.23 -7.59
C GLU A 27 16.54 0.21 -6.59
N GLY A 28 17.34 -0.86 -6.63
CA GLY A 28 18.53 -1.00 -5.78
C GLY A 28 19.58 0.09 -6.03
N PHE A 29 19.77 0.51 -7.28
CA PHE A 29 20.74 1.57 -7.62
C PHE A 29 20.25 2.97 -7.25
N LEU A 30 18.94 3.19 -7.30
CA LEU A 30 18.30 4.45 -6.90
C LEU A 30 18.11 4.55 -5.37
N ASN A 31 18.34 3.46 -4.64
CA ASN A 31 18.10 3.35 -3.19
C ASN A 31 16.65 3.69 -2.80
N VAL A 32 15.72 3.26 -3.67
CA VAL A 32 14.27 3.38 -3.49
C VAL A 32 13.83 2.38 -2.41
N GLN A 33 13.02 2.83 -1.45
CA GLN A 33 12.66 2.02 -0.28
C GLN A 33 11.28 1.37 -0.47
N ASP A 34 10.31 2.11 -0.99
CA ASP A 34 8.92 1.67 -1.07
C ASP A 34 8.25 2.10 -2.40
N PRO A 35 8.68 1.55 -3.56
CA PRO A 35 8.15 1.93 -4.86
C PRO A 35 6.65 1.62 -4.98
N GLU A 36 6.16 0.54 -4.36
CA GLU A 36 4.74 0.14 -4.41
C GLU A 36 3.79 1.16 -3.75
N THR A 37 4.28 1.94 -2.79
CA THR A 37 3.44 2.88 -2.03
C THR A 37 3.80 4.35 -2.27
N ASN A 38 5.03 4.62 -2.71
CA ASN A 38 5.50 5.95 -3.05
C ASN A 38 5.50 6.18 -4.56
N LEU A 39 4.43 6.81 -5.06
CA LEU A 39 4.29 7.16 -6.48
C LEU A 39 5.44 8.04 -7.03
N LYS A 40 6.17 8.80 -6.20
CA LYS A 40 7.34 9.55 -6.68
C LYS A 40 8.51 8.62 -7.00
N GLU A 41 8.72 7.61 -6.17
CA GLU A 41 9.78 6.61 -6.34
C GLU A 41 9.44 5.69 -7.52
N ALA A 42 8.20 5.19 -7.61
CA ALA A 42 7.74 4.41 -8.76
C ALA A 42 7.96 5.15 -10.09
N ALA A 43 7.52 6.42 -10.16
CA ALA A 43 7.68 7.21 -11.39
C ALA A 43 9.15 7.48 -11.75
N LEU A 44 10.07 7.49 -10.77
CA LEU A 44 11.50 7.59 -11.02
C LEU A 44 12.06 6.29 -11.59
N VAL A 45 11.70 5.16 -10.98
CA VAL A 45 12.10 3.84 -11.45
C VAL A 45 11.64 3.66 -12.90
N ASP A 46 10.35 3.90 -13.19
CA ASP A 46 9.78 3.85 -14.53
C ASP A 46 10.56 4.71 -15.53
N TYR A 47 10.91 5.93 -15.14
CA TYR A 47 11.65 6.88 -15.97
C TYR A 47 13.05 6.35 -16.34
N TYR A 48 13.79 5.86 -15.35
CA TYR A 48 15.15 5.37 -15.58
C TYR A 48 15.17 4.02 -16.30
N VAL A 49 14.25 3.10 -15.96
CA VAL A 49 14.10 1.80 -16.63
C VAL A 49 13.73 2.00 -18.10
N SER A 50 12.72 2.85 -18.37
CA SER A 50 12.31 3.16 -19.75
C SER A 50 13.45 3.77 -20.57
N GLY A 51 14.23 4.68 -19.97
CA GLY A 51 15.38 5.29 -20.62
C GLY A 51 16.50 4.30 -20.91
N PHE A 52 16.81 3.42 -19.96
CA PHE A 52 17.79 2.37 -20.15
C PHE A 52 17.36 1.37 -21.24
N CYS A 53 16.13 0.85 -21.16
CA CYS A 53 15.58 -0.10 -22.14
C CYS A 53 15.56 0.50 -23.54
N TRP A 54 15.13 1.76 -23.68
CA TRP A 54 15.18 2.46 -24.97
C TRP A 54 16.61 2.55 -25.53
N GLY A 55 17.59 2.89 -24.69
CA GLY A 55 19.00 2.92 -25.09
C GLY A 55 19.52 1.53 -25.51
N LYS A 56 19.10 0.48 -24.79
CA LYS A 56 19.41 -0.92 -25.09
C LYS A 56 18.85 -1.32 -26.46
N ASP A 57 17.59 -0.99 -26.74
CA ASP A 57 16.92 -1.29 -28.01
C ASP A 57 17.60 -0.60 -29.21
N ARG A 58 18.19 0.59 -28.98
CA ARG A 58 19.01 1.31 -29.97
C ARG A 58 20.44 0.79 -30.09
N ASN A 59 20.79 -0.29 -29.40
CA ASN A 59 22.11 -0.92 -29.40
C ASN A 59 23.23 0.03 -28.97
N PHE A 60 22.97 0.91 -28.01
CA PHE A 60 23.99 1.77 -27.45
C PHE A 60 25.05 0.94 -26.71
N ASN A 61 26.32 1.28 -26.91
CA ASN A 61 27.41 0.64 -26.18
C ASN A 61 27.44 1.11 -24.71
N LEU A 62 28.26 0.45 -23.87
CA LEU A 62 28.41 0.76 -22.45
C LEU A 62 28.63 2.26 -22.16
N GLN A 63 29.50 2.91 -22.93
CA GLN A 63 29.81 4.33 -22.75
C GLN A 63 28.63 5.22 -23.15
N GLN A 64 27.94 4.87 -24.24
CA GLN A 64 26.73 5.56 -24.70
C GLN A 64 25.58 5.42 -23.70
N LEU A 65 25.34 4.23 -23.16
CA LEU A 65 24.35 4.00 -22.11
C LEU A 65 24.68 4.81 -20.86
N SER A 66 25.94 4.85 -20.44
CA SER A 66 26.37 5.70 -19.31
C SER A 66 26.08 7.18 -19.57
N GLY A 67 26.36 7.66 -20.79
CA GLY A 67 26.03 9.02 -21.21
C GLY A 67 24.52 9.29 -21.20
N LEU A 68 23.72 8.36 -21.68
CA LEU A 68 22.25 8.46 -21.68
C LEU A 68 21.69 8.50 -20.26
N MET A 69 22.17 7.62 -19.37
CA MET A 69 21.80 7.62 -17.96
C MET A 69 22.20 8.93 -17.26
N GLY A 70 23.36 9.49 -17.61
CA GLY A 70 23.79 10.81 -17.16
C GLY A 70 22.87 11.94 -17.65
N LEU A 71 22.39 11.88 -18.89
CA LEU A 71 21.40 12.83 -19.42
C LEU A 71 20.05 12.69 -18.71
N LEU A 72 19.54 11.47 -18.57
CA LEU A 72 18.29 11.18 -17.87
C LEU A 72 18.33 11.78 -16.45
N HIS A 73 19.42 11.53 -15.73
CA HIS A 73 19.63 12.06 -14.39
C HIS A 73 19.71 13.58 -14.35
N LEU A 74 20.52 14.19 -15.23
CA LEU A 74 20.64 15.66 -15.32
C LEU A 74 19.28 16.33 -15.51
N LEU A 75 18.48 15.85 -16.47
CA LEU A 75 17.21 16.48 -16.79
C LEU A 75 16.18 16.26 -15.68
N MET A 76 16.19 15.11 -15.01
CA MET A 76 15.28 14.84 -13.88
C MET A 76 15.66 15.66 -12.64
N GLU A 77 16.96 15.77 -12.32
CA GLU A 77 17.49 16.64 -11.25
C GLU A 77 17.07 18.11 -11.47
N ASN A 78 17.08 18.57 -12.73
CA ASN A 78 16.62 19.91 -13.08
C ASN A 78 15.14 20.14 -12.72
N VAL A 79 14.29 19.11 -12.85
CA VAL A 79 12.87 19.18 -12.46
C VAL A 79 12.71 19.08 -10.94
N GLN A 80 13.40 18.14 -10.31
CA GLN A 80 13.25 17.81 -8.89
C GLN A 80 13.82 18.88 -7.97
N ASP A 81 15.10 19.20 -8.16
CA ASP A 81 15.89 19.97 -7.21
C ASP A 81 16.00 21.43 -7.64
N LYS A 82 16.26 21.65 -8.93
CA LYS A 82 16.48 23.01 -9.45
C LYS A 82 15.20 23.74 -9.86
N ARG A 83 14.08 23.01 -9.96
CA ARG A 83 12.75 23.56 -10.34
C ARG A 83 12.78 24.36 -11.64
N MET A 84 13.62 23.93 -12.60
CA MET A 84 13.73 24.58 -13.90
C MET A 84 12.43 24.42 -14.68
N CYS A 85 12.04 25.46 -15.41
CA CYS A 85 10.92 25.34 -16.34
C CYS A 85 11.34 24.54 -17.58
N LEU A 86 10.35 24.12 -18.38
CA LEU A 86 10.57 23.30 -19.58
C LEU A 86 11.60 23.91 -20.53
N GLU A 87 11.50 25.23 -20.79
CA GLU A 87 12.38 25.92 -21.73
C GLU A 87 13.85 25.90 -21.28
N GLU A 88 14.08 26.14 -19.98
CA GLU A 88 15.42 26.09 -19.39
C GLU A 88 16.01 24.67 -19.45
N ASN A 89 15.19 23.65 -19.19
CA ASN A 89 15.65 22.26 -19.20
C ASN A 89 15.95 21.76 -20.63
N ILE A 90 15.17 22.20 -21.63
CA ILE A 90 15.47 21.98 -23.05
C ILE A 90 16.81 22.65 -23.44
N LEU A 91 17.07 23.85 -22.91
CA LEU A 91 18.34 24.54 -23.16
C LEU A 91 19.52 23.78 -22.53
N GLU A 92 19.37 23.21 -21.33
CA GLU A 92 20.37 22.35 -20.71
C GLU A 92 20.63 21.06 -21.49
N LEU A 93 19.59 20.39 -22.01
CA LEU A 93 19.77 19.26 -22.93
C LEU A 93 20.58 19.69 -24.17
N SER A 94 20.20 20.83 -24.76
CA SER A 94 20.86 21.36 -25.95
C SER A 94 22.34 21.66 -25.68
N ARG A 95 22.66 22.26 -24.53
CA ARG A 95 24.05 22.49 -24.07
C ARG A 95 24.80 21.18 -23.83
N ALA A 96 24.18 20.18 -23.23
CA ALA A 96 24.80 18.88 -22.96
C ALA A 96 25.14 18.13 -24.26
N LEU A 97 24.33 18.29 -25.31
CA LEU A 97 24.53 17.71 -26.64
C LEU A 97 25.39 18.61 -27.56
N THR A 98 25.65 19.86 -27.17
CA THR A 98 26.49 20.79 -27.95
C THR A 98 27.94 20.28 -27.95
N GLY A 99 28.53 20.12 -29.14
CA GLY A 99 29.88 19.54 -29.32
C GLY A 99 29.90 18.15 -29.95
N ILE A 100 28.74 17.53 -30.16
CA ILE A 100 28.62 16.28 -30.94
C ILE A 100 29.01 16.54 -32.41
N GLY A 101 30.02 15.83 -32.90
CA GLY A 101 30.49 15.89 -34.30
C GLY A 101 31.68 16.82 -34.59
N HIS A 102 32.21 17.58 -33.62
CA HIS A 102 33.37 18.45 -33.82
C HIS A 102 34.62 17.89 -33.14
N SER A 103 35.47 17.20 -33.91
CA SER A 103 36.67 16.49 -33.44
C SER A 103 37.86 17.38 -33.00
N LYS A 104 37.69 18.70 -32.82
CA LYS A 104 38.81 19.64 -32.62
C LYS A 104 38.63 20.72 -31.54
N LEU A 105 37.57 20.70 -30.75
CA LEU A 105 37.46 21.64 -29.62
C LEU A 105 37.87 20.92 -28.33
N LYS A 106 38.93 21.44 -27.71
CA LYS A 106 39.49 20.99 -26.42
C LYS A 106 38.59 21.31 -25.22
N ASP A 107 37.41 21.92 -25.45
CA ASP A 107 36.45 22.22 -24.41
C ASP A 107 35.36 21.16 -24.34
N GLU A 108 35.42 20.37 -23.27
CA GLU A 108 34.30 20.06 -22.35
C GLU A 108 32.96 19.52 -22.90
N GLY A 109 32.83 19.21 -24.19
CA GLY A 109 31.68 18.48 -24.74
C GLY A 109 31.65 17.06 -24.20
N ARG A 110 30.79 16.79 -23.21
CA ARG A 110 30.88 15.57 -22.38
C ARG A 110 30.36 14.30 -23.04
N LEU A 111 29.84 14.41 -24.27
CA LEU A 111 29.11 13.35 -24.98
C LEU A 111 29.58 13.15 -26.43
N THR A 112 30.88 13.34 -26.71
CA THR A 112 31.48 13.19 -28.06
C THR A 112 31.34 11.79 -28.68
N PHE A 113 30.91 10.81 -27.91
CA PHE A 113 30.72 9.42 -28.30
C PHE A 113 29.35 9.12 -28.95
N PHE A 114 28.43 10.09 -28.97
CA PHE A 114 27.25 10.02 -29.82
C PHE A 114 27.53 10.63 -31.19
N ASN A 115 26.94 10.05 -32.23
CA ASN A 115 26.91 10.69 -33.54
C ASN A 115 25.69 11.63 -33.66
N VAL A 116 25.61 12.37 -34.76
CA VAL A 116 24.55 13.37 -34.99
C VAL A 116 23.16 12.72 -35.05
N ASP A 117 23.03 11.53 -35.63
CA ASP A 117 21.73 10.86 -35.73
C ASP A 117 21.29 10.26 -34.40
N GLN A 118 22.22 9.69 -33.63
CA GLN A 118 21.97 9.28 -32.24
C GLN A 118 21.58 10.46 -31.36
N ALA A 119 22.18 11.63 -31.55
CA ALA A 119 21.79 12.84 -30.82
C ALA A 119 20.36 13.28 -31.15
N LYS A 120 19.94 13.19 -32.42
CA LYS A 120 18.54 13.44 -32.83
C LYS A 120 17.60 12.44 -32.19
N ASP A 121 17.94 11.15 -32.24
CA ASP A 121 17.14 10.08 -31.62
C ASP A 121 16.95 10.32 -30.11
N ILE A 122 18.01 10.76 -29.41
CA ILE A 122 17.97 11.11 -27.99
C ILE A 122 17.04 12.31 -27.75
N ILE A 123 17.15 13.36 -28.57
CA ILE A 123 16.26 14.53 -28.48
C ILE A 123 14.80 14.11 -28.70
N ASP A 124 14.54 13.30 -29.72
CA ASP A 124 13.20 12.81 -30.03
C ASP A 124 12.64 11.93 -28.91
N TYR A 125 13.48 11.09 -28.29
CA TYR A 125 13.10 10.32 -27.10
C TYR A 125 12.71 11.23 -25.93
N PHE A 126 13.53 12.23 -25.59
CA PHE A 126 13.20 13.16 -24.49
C PHE A 126 11.97 14.01 -24.78
N LYS A 127 11.72 14.32 -26.05
CA LYS A 127 10.52 15.03 -26.48
C LYS A 127 9.25 14.27 -26.14
N ILE A 128 9.21 12.96 -26.41
CA ILE A 128 8.01 12.12 -26.19
C ILE A 128 7.93 11.54 -24.77
N SER A 129 9.04 11.50 -24.03
CA SER A 129 9.08 11.01 -22.65
C SER A 129 8.97 12.18 -21.67
N LEU A 130 10.10 12.77 -21.27
CA LEU A 130 10.17 13.78 -20.21
C LEU A 130 9.41 15.06 -20.57
N PHE A 131 9.66 15.63 -21.75
CA PHE A 131 9.15 16.97 -22.09
C PHE A 131 7.65 16.98 -22.38
N GLN A 132 7.11 15.92 -22.99
CA GLN A 132 5.66 15.77 -23.17
C GLN A 132 4.92 15.71 -21.82
N HIS A 133 5.55 15.14 -20.79
CA HIS A 133 4.98 14.97 -19.46
C HIS A 133 5.55 15.94 -18.41
N TYR A 134 6.20 17.02 -18.84
CA TYR A 134 6.97 17.90 -17.95
C TYR A 134 6.15 18.44 -16.79
N ARG A 135 4.93 18.92 -17.08
CA ARG A 135 4.03 19.48 -16.07
C ARG A 135 3.62 18.45 -15.01
N LEU A 136 3.48 17.19 -15.41
CA LEU A 136 3.16 16.10 -14.48
C LEU A 136 4.32 15.87 -13.50
N TYR A 137 5.55 15.81 -14.00
CA TYR A 137 6.74 15.69 -13.16
C TYR A 137 6.90 16.93 -12.24
N GLU A 138 6.74 18.15 -12.76
CA GLU A 138 6.75 19.37 -11.94
C GLU A 138 5.74 19.29 -10.79
N CYS A 139 4.48 18.95 -11.10
CA CYS A 139 3.43 18.84 -10.09
C CYS A 139 3.73 17.75 -9.07
N MET A 140 4.21 16.59 -9.51
CA MET A 140 4.53 15.46 -8.63
C MET A 140 5.62 15.82 -7.60
N PHE A 141 6.62 16.60 -7.97
CA PHE A 141 7.71 16.96 -7.06
C PHE A 141 7.46 18.26 -6.28
N THR A 142 6.61 19.16 -6.76
CA THR A 142 6.42 20.51 -6.17
C THR A 142 5.17 20.60 -5.30
N VAL A 143 4.08 19.94 -5.70
CA VAL A 143 2.81 20.06 -5.01
C VAL A 143 2.81 19.08 -3.83
N PRO A 144 2.68 19.56 -2.58
CA PRO A 144 2.39 18.66 -1.48
C PRO A 144 1.07 17.97 -1.78
N ARG A 145 1.09 16.65 -1.95
CA ARG A 145 -0.14 15.88 -2.00
C ARG A 145 -0.68 15.89 -0.58
N ASP A 146 -1.61 16.79 -0.32
CA ASP A 146 -2.49 16.67 0.84
C ASP A 146 -3.12 15.28 0.71
N GLN A 147 -2.63 14.35 1.53
CA GLN A 147 -3.22 13.05 1.68
C GLN A 147 -4.59 13.32 2.29
N MET A 148 -5.60 13.47 1.43
CA MET A 148 -6.98 13.54 1.84
C MET A 148 -7.28 12.14 2.38
N VAL A 149 -6.97 11.93 3.66
CA VAL A 149 -7.49 10.83 4.45
C VAL A 149 -8.98 11.11 4.51
N ILE A 150 -9.70 10.71 3.45
CA ILE A 150 -11.13 10.58 3.52
C ILE A 150 -11.31 9.46 4.55
N ALA A 151 -11.49 9.86 5.81
CA ALA A 151 -12.05 9.01 6.84
C ALA A 151 -13.50 8.70 6.43
N ALA A 152 -13.66 7.94 5.35
CA ALA A 152 -14.89 7.26 5.08
C ALA A 152 -14.92 6.16 6.13
N GLU A 153 -15.62 6.41 7.25
CA GLU A 153 -16.15 5.33 8.07
C GLU A 153 -16.96 4.43 7.12
N GLN A 154 -16.32 3.38 6.61
CA GLN A 154 -17.02 2.32 5.91
C GLN A 154 -17.72 1.50 6.99
N THR A 155 -18.90 1.94 7.39
CA THR A 155 -19.85 1.09 8.10
C THR A 155 -20.33 0.03 7.12
N VAL A 156 -19.62 -1.09 7.06
CA VAL A 156 -20.13 -2.28 6.38
C VAL A 156 -21.26 -2.81 7.25
N GLU A 157 -22.49 -2.57 6.84
CA GLU A 157 -23.65 -3.21 7.45
C GLU A 157 -23.57 -4.70 7.09
N ILE A 158 -23.08 -5.51 8.04
CA ILE A 158 -23.00 -6.96 7.87
C ILE A 158 -24.44 -7.47 7.80
N VAL A 159 -24.90 -7.79 6.59
CA VAL A 159 -26.12 -8.58 6.42
C VAL A 159 -25.88 -9.92 7.11
N LYS A 160 -26.58 -10.16 8.22
CA LYS A 160 -26.56 -11.47 8.92
C LYS A 160 -26.81 -12.55 7.86
N SER A 161 -25.86 -13.46 7.68
CA SER A 161 -25.98 -14.55 6.69
C SER A 161 -27.27 -15.33 6.97
N VAL A 162 -28.06 -15.54 5.92
CA VAL A 162 -29.34 -16.28 5.94
C VAL A 162 -29.10 -17.80 6.00
N GLU A 163 -27.84 -18.25 6.14
CA GLU A 163 -27.46 -19.67 6.04
C GLU A 163 -27.59 -20.48 7.33
N ALA A 164 -27.98 -19.87 8.44
CA ALA A 164 -28.33 -20.65 9.63
C ALA A 164 -29.81 -21.08 9.53
N PRO A 165 -30.14 -22.38 9.43
CA PRO A 165 -31.53 -22.85 9.44
C PRO A 165 -32.26 -22.57 10.77
N PHE A 166 -31.53 -22.10 11.78
CA PHE A 166 -32.02 -21.73 13.09
C PHE A 166 -31.47 -20.36 13.48
N PRO A 167 -32.24 -19.52 14.18
CA PRO A 167 -31.75 -18.25 14.67
C PRO A 167 -30.62 -18.45 15.69
N ILE A 168 -29.82 -17.40 15.88
CA ILE A 168 -28.74 -17.40 16.86
C ILE A 168 -29.31 -17.70 18.27
N PRO A 169 -28.59 -18.48 19.10
CA PRO A 169 -29.05 -18.80 20.45
C PRO A 169 -29.47 -17.55 21.22
N LEU A 170 -30.63 -17.60 21.88
CA LEU A 170 -31.32 -16.53 22.63
C LEU A 170 -32.07 -15.47 21.80
N GLU A 171 -32.02 -15.43 20.47
CA GLU A 171 -32.87 -14.50 19.68
C GLU A 171 -34.36 -14.91 19.71
N GLU A 172 -34.65 -16.21 19.89
CA GLU A 172 -36.00 -16.72 20.22
C GLU A 172 -36.28 -16.81 21.72
N GLY A 173 -35.34 -16.35 22.56
CA GLY A 173 -35.49 -16.39 24.01
C GLY A 173 -36.58 -15.40 24.45
N ILE A 174 -37.60 -15.90 25.13
CA ILE A 174 -38.59 -15.05 25.79
C ILE A 174 -38.17 -14.73 27.23
N PRO A 175 -38.42 -13.50 27.71
CA PRO A 175 -38.25 -13.15 29.11
C PRO A 175 -39.02 -14.09 30.05
N TYR A 176 -38.42 -14.43 31.19
CA TYR A 176 -38.98 -15.42 32.12
C TYR A 176 -40.35 -15.02 32.66
N ASP A 177 -40.58 -13.73 32.88
CA ASP A 177 -41.88 -13.19 33.31
C ASP A 177 -42.98 -13.42 32.26
N MET A 178 -42.64 -13.33 30.97
CA MET A 178 -43.55 -13.65 29.87
C MET A 178 -43.83 -15.15 29.78
N TYR A 179 -42.81 -16.00 29.94
CA TYR A 179 -43.00 -17.46 30.03
C TYR A 179 -43.91 -17.84 31.21
N ALA A 180 -43.60 -17.32 32.41
CA ALA A 180 -44.31 -17.62 33.64
C ALA A 180 -45.80 -17.24 33.61
N LYS A 181 -46.11 -16.16 32.88
CA LYS A 181 -47.47 -15.64 32.80
C LYS A 181 -48.34 -16.35 31.77
N PHE A 182 -47.77 -16.82 30.67
CA PHE A 182 -48.55 -17.24 29.50
C PHE A 182 -48.30 -18.67 29.03
N LEU A 183 -47.20 -19.30 29.44
CA LEU A 183 -46.77 -20.60 28.90
C LEU A 183 -46.58 -21.67 29.97
N THR A 184 -46.51 -21.30 31.25
CA THR A 184 -46.50 -22.28 32.34
C THR A 184 -47.81 -23.05 32.36
N PRO A 185 -47.77 -24.39 32.30
CA PRO A 185 -48.97 -25.19 32.49
C PRO A 185 -49.61 -24.88 33.84
N PRO A 186 -50.95 -24.81 33.93
CA PRO A 186 -51.59 -24.72 35.23
C PRO A 186 -51.18 -25.95 36.04
N VAL A 187 -50.62 -25.71 37.23
CA VAL A 187 -50.29 -26.79 38.17
C VAL A 187 -51.58 -27.58 38.42
N PRO A 188 -51.60 -28.91 38.19
CA PRO A 188 -52.75 -29.73 38.51
C PRO A 188 -53.11 -29.49 39.98
N LYS A 189 -54.35 -29.07 40.23
CA LYS A 189 -54.90 -28.96 41.58
C LYS A 189 -55.18 -30.37 42.10
N GLU A 190 -54.14 -31.12 42.41
CA GLU A 190 -54.26 -32.33 43.22
C GLU A 190 -53.53 -32.08 44.55
N GLU A 191 -54.36 -31.72 45.53
CA GLU A 191 -54.24 -32.00 46.97
C GLU A 191 -52.87 -31.80 47.63
N MET A 192 -52.59 -30.57 48.05
CA MET A 192 -51.81 -30.31 49.27
C MET A 192 -52.36 -29.07 50.00
N GLU A 193 -53.65 -29.08 50.34
CA GLU A 193 -54.11 -28.33 51.52
C GLU A 193 -53.91 -29.25 52.72
N MET A 194 -52.66 -29.35 53.17
CA MET A 194 -52.38 -29.89 54.50
C MET A 194 -52.45 -28.68 55.43
N ASP A 195 -53.58 -28.53 56.12
CA ASP A 195 -53.86 -27.39 57.00
C ASP A 195 -52.67 -27.14 57.94
N GLU A 196 -52.18 -25.90 58.00
CA GLU A 196 -51.06 -25.48 58.88
C GLU A 196 -51.30 -25.88 60.34
N ALA A 197 -52.56 -26.02 60.75
CA ALA A 197 -52.95 -26.52 62.06
C ALA A 197 -52.54 -27.99 62.30
N GLU A 198 -52.63 -28.85 61.28
CA GLU A 198 -52.23 -30.25 61.37
C GLU A 198 -50.70 -30.41 61.39
N ILE A 199 -49.98 -29.54 60.67
CA ILE A 199 -48.51 -29.47 60.71
C ILE A 199 -48.02 -29.06 62.10
N ASN A 200 -48.63 -28.02 62.69
CA ASN A 200 -48.25 -27.54 64.01
C ASN A 200 -48.56 -28.54 65.12
N GLU A 201 -49.67 -29.28 65.05
CA GLU A 201 -49.96 -30.30 66.06
C GLU A 201 -49.01 -31.50 65.96
N LYS A 202 -48.64 -31.92 64.73
CA LYS A 202 -47.65 -32.99 64.54
C LYS A 202 -46.26 -32.58 65.05
N LEU A 203 -45.85 -31.33 64.84
CA LEU A 203 -44.59 -30.79 65.38
C LEU A 203 -44.59 -30.76 66.92
N ARG A 204 -45.70 -30.33 67.53
CA ARG A 204 -45.83 -30.26 68.99
C ARG A 204 -45.75 -31.65 69.64
N VAL A 205 -46.46 -32.64 69.09
CA VAL A 205 -46.40 -34.03 69.57
C VAL A 205 -45.00 -34.62 69.43
N GLN A 206 -44.27 -34.25 68.38
CA GLN A 206 -42.91 -34.72 68.14
C GLN A 206 -41.89 -34.11 69.12
N GLU A 207 -42.06 -32.82 69.47
CA GLU A 207 -41.26 -32.14 70.49
C GLU A 207 -41.49 -32.72 71.89
N GLU A 208 -42.75 -32.96 72.28
CA GLU A 208 -43.11 -33.57 73.58
C GLU A 208 -42.57 -34.99 73.73
N ALA A 209 -42.57 -35.78 72.65
CA ALA A 209 -41.99 -37.11 72.62
C ALA A 209 -40.45 -37.09 72.73
N PHE A 210 -39.81 -36.02 72.27
CA PHE A 210 -38.36 -35.85 72.34
C PHE A 210 -37.91 -35.40 73.73
N THR A 211 -38.61 -34.45 74.36
CA THR A 211 -38.32 -34.02 75.74
C THR A 211 -38.57 -35.13 76.76
N SER A 212 -39.64 -35.90 76.61
CA SER A 212 -39.93 -37.05 77.49
C SER A 212 -38.87 -38.16 77.41
N LYS A 213 -38.15 -38.27 76.29
CA LYS A 213 -37.03 -39.23 76.13
C LYS A 213 -35.74 -38.74 76.78
N ILE A 214 -35.55 -37.42 76.89
CA ILE A 214 -34.37 -36.82 77.52
C ILE A 214 -34.49 -36.85 79.05
N GLU A 215 -35.71 -36.70 79.60
CA GLU A 215 -35.94 -36.74 81.06
C GLU A 215 -35.88 -38.15 81.67
N ASN A 216 -35.90 -39.20 80.85
CA ASN A 216 -35.81 -40.60 81.27
C ASN A 216 -34.39 -41.22 81.10
N LEU A 217 -33.37 -40.38 80.89
CA LEU A 217 -31.94 -40.72 80.88
C LEU A 217 -31.25 -40.17 82.13
#